data_AF-B1YCF7-F1
#
_entry.id   AF-B1YCF7-F1
#
_cell.length_a   1.000
_cell.length_b   1.000
_cell.length_c   1.000
_cell.angle_alpha   90.00
_cell.angle_beta   90.00
_cell.angle_gamma   90.00
#
_symmetry.space_group_name_H-M   'P 1'
#
loop_
_entity.id
_entity.type
_entity.pdbx_description
1 polymer ?
#
loop_
_entity_poly.entity_id
_entity_poly.type
_entity_poly.pdbx_seq_one_letter_code
_entity_poly.pdbx_strand_id
1 'polypeptide(L)' 'MYNLKTLLVARDGVVVLPEAYRGVRLEEAVGEVCGVCLVLRGAGRAYVFSSFTIKMGVGNLAKLVAEVCGGSVQPPP' A
#
# COMPACT_ATOMS: atom_id res chain seq x y z
N MET A 1 -4.89 -4.39 8.56
CA MET A 1 -5.44 -4.06 7.24
C MET A 1 -4.49 -3.09 6.55
N TYR A 2 -4.29 -3.26 5.25
CA TYR A 2 -3.52 -2.34 4.41
C TYR A 2 -4.47 -1.77 3.37
N ASN A 3 -4.46 -0.45 3.21
CA ASN A 3 -5.21 0.21 2.14
C ASN A 3 -4.23 0.55 1.02
N LEU A 4 -4.61 0.25 -0.22
CA LEU A 4 -3.82 0.62 -1.40
C LEU A 4 -3.74 2.15 -1.46
N LYS A 5 -2.53 2.69 -1.38
CA LYS A 5 -2.23 4.12 -1.54
C LYS A 5 -2.17 4.48 -3.02
N THR A 6 -1.36 3.72 -3.76
CA THR A 6 -1.11 3.96 -5.18
C THR A 6 -0.75 2.66 -5.86
N LEU A 7 -1.11 2.55 -7.14
CA LEU A 7 -0.65 1.50 -8.03
C LEU A 7 0.14 2.13 -9.17
N LEU A 8 1.46 1.93 -9.19
CA LEU A 8 2.26 2.28 -10.36
C LEU A 8 2.21 1.11 -11.35
N VAL A 9 1.99 1.44 -12.62
CA VAL A 9 2.14 0.51 -13.74
C VAL A 9 3.23 1.06 -14.63
N ALA A 10 4.23 0.26 -14.92
CA ALA A 10 5.30 0.61 -15.84
C ALA A 10 5.42 -0.38 -16.98
N ARG A 11 5.88 0.12 -18.13
CA ARG A 11 6.28 -0.64 -19.30
C ARG A 11 7.70 -0.24 -19.66
N ASP A 12 8.56 -1.24 -19.85
CA ASP A 12 9.97 -1.08 -20.22
C ASP A 12 10.72 -0.10 -19.30
N GLY A 13 10.40 -0.16 -18.00
CA GLY A 13 11.00 0.69 -16.96
C GLY A 13 10.41 2.09 -16.84
N VAL A 14 9.41 2.47 -17.65
CA VAL A 14 8.77 3.79 -17.62
C VAL A 14 7.34 3.68 -17.14
N VAL A 15 6.96 4.55 -16.20
CA VAL A 15 5.60 4.57 -15.65
C VAL A 15 4.60 5.05 -16.70
N VAL A 16 3.55 4.26 -16.91
CA VAL A 16 2.42 4.58 -17.79
C VAL A 16 1.16 4.96 -17.01
N LEU A 17 1.06 4.53 -15.74
CA LEU A 17 0.01 4.91 -14.80
C LEU A 17 0.54 4.96 -13.37
N PRO A 18 -0.01 5.81 -12.48
CA PRO A 18 -1.05 6.79 -12.76
C PRO A 18 -0.49 8.06 -13.42
N GLU A 19 -1.36 8.96 -13.87
CA GLU A 19 -0.97 10.15 -14.65
C GLU A 19 0.07 11.03 -13.96
N ALA A 20 -0.02 11.16 -12.63
CA ALA A 20 0.89 11.95 -11.82
C ALA A 20 2.37 11.53 -11.98
N TYR A 21 2.63 10.29 -12.42
CA TYR A 21 3.98 9.75 -12.62
C TYR A 21 4.23 9.33 -14.07
N ARG A 22 3.34 9.65 -15.02
CA ARG A 22 3.49 9.20 -16.40
C ARG A 22 4.80 9.72 -17.00
N GLY A 23 5.56 8.84 -17.63
CA GLY A 23 6.86 9.16 -18.25
C GLY A 23 8.03 9.17 -17.28
N VAL A 24 7.79 9.08 -15.97
CA VAL A 24 8.85 8.97 -14.95
C VAL A 24 9.45 7.56 -14.99
N ARG A 25 10.76 7.46 -14.72
CA ARG A 25 11.41 6.16 -14.56
C ARG A 25 10.86 5.44 -13.32
N LEU A 26 10.63 4.13 -13.44
CA LEU A 26 10.02 3.35 -12.39
C LEU A 26 10.80 3.43 -11.08
N GLU A 27 12.13 3.37 -11.12
CA GLU A 27 12.96 3.45 -9.91
C GLU A 27 12.78 4.78 -9.16
N GLU A 28 12.62 5.87 -9.91
CA GLU A 28 12.45 7.22 -9.38
C GLU A 28 11.05 7.37 -8.75
N ALA A 29 10.00 6.96 -9.48
CA ALA A 29 8.64 6.97 -8.96
C ALA A 29 8.49 6.07 -7.72
N VAL A 30 9.15 4.91 -7.68
CA VAL A 30 9.20 4.03 -6.50
C VAL A 30 9.81 4.75 -5.29
N GLY A 31 10.90 5.49 -5.48
CA GLY A 31 11.54 6.25 -4.41
C GLY A 31 10.61 7.28 -3.76
N GLU A 32 9.69 7.86 -4.53
CA GLU A 32 8.72 8.84 -4.00
C GLU A 32 7.50 8.20 -3.33
N VAL A 33 7.00 7.08 -3.86
CA VAL A 33 5.73 6.50 -3.39
C VAL A 33 5.90 5.40 -2.35
N CYS A 34 7.08 4.77 -2.26
CA CYS A 34 7.26 3.58 -1.44
C CYS A 34 7.78 3.88 -0.03
N GLY A 35 7.00 3.43 0.96
CA GLY A 35 7.50 3.02 2.27
C GLY A 35 7.56 1.50 2.37
N VAL A 36 6.41 0.83 2.23
CA VAL A 36 6.29 -0.63 2.05
C VAL A 36 5.52 -0.90 0.76
N CYS A 37 6.14 -1.63 -0.18
CA CYS A 37 5.58 -1.90 -1.50
C CYS A 37 5.73 -3.36 -1.91
N LEU A 38 4.72 -3.88 -2.61
CA LEU A 38 4.82 -5.13 -3.36
C LEU A 38 5.13 -4.81 -4.82
N VAL A 39 6.17 -5.43 -5.36
CA VAL A 39 6.61 -5.23 -6.75
C VAL A 39 6.48 -6.54 -7.51
N LEU A 40 5.72 -6.52 -8.61
CA LEU A 40 5.60 -7.63 -9.55
C LEU A 40 6.22 -7.23 -10.89
N ARG A 41 7.15 -8.04 -11.41
CA ARG A 41 7.85 -7.80 -12.68
C ARG A 41 7.68 -8.98 -13.62
N GLY A 42 7.43 -8.72 -14.90
CA GLY A 42 7.37 -9.74 -15.95
C GLY A 42 7.06 -9.19 -17.33
N ALA A 43 7.68 -9.77 -18.37
CA ALA A 43 7.43 -9.46 -19.79
C ALA A 43 7.42 -7.95 -20.11
N GLY A 44 8.45 -7.21 -19.66
CA GLY A 44 8.56 -5.77 -19.88
C GLY A 44 7.56 -4.92 -19.08
N ARG A 45 6.73 -5.53 -18.22
CA ARG A 45 5.77 -4.82 -17.37
C ARG A 45 6.18 -4.91 -15.91
N ALA A 46 5.87 -3.85 -15.17
CA ALA A 46 5.98 -3.84 -13.73
C ALA A 46 4.74 -3.23 -13.09
N TYR A 47 4.33 -3.79 -11.96
CA TYR A 47 3.24 -3.31 -11.12
C TYR A 47 3.79 -3.10 -9.71
N VAL A 48 3.62 -1.89 -9.18
CA VAL A 48 4.05 -1.54 -7.83
C VAL A 48 2.83 -1.13 -7.02
N PHE A 49 2.52 -1.93 -6.01
CA PHE A 49 1.46 -1.67 -5.06
C PHE A 49 2.07 -0.98 -3.84
N SER A 50 1.85 0.33 -3.72
CA SER A 50 2.18 1.07 -2.51
C SER A 50 0.99 1.04 -1.57
N SER A 51 1.21 0.62 -0.33
CA SER A 51 0.17 0.48 0.67
C SER A 51 0.42 1.43 1.83
N PHE A 52 -0.64 2.02 2.37
CA PHE A 52 -0.56 2.65 3.68
C PHE A 52 -0.55 1.56 4.75
N THR A 53 0.46 1.60 5.62
CA THR A 53 0.33 0.96 6.93
C THR A 53 -0.75 1.72 7.67
N ILE A 54 -1.89 1.07 7.94
CA ILE A 54 -2.87 1.64 8.83
C ILE A 54 -2.21 1.70 10.21
N LYS A 55 -1.80 2.89 10.63
CA LYS A 55 -1.35 3.16 12.00
C LYS A 55 -2.56 3.19 12.92
N MET A 56 -3.18 2.03 13.10
CA MET A 56 -4.19 1.83 14.13
C MET A 56 -3.44 1.40 15.39
N GLY A 57 -3.60 2.16 16.49
CA GLY A 57 -3.09 1.74 17.78
C GLY A 57 -3.69 0.37 18.15
N VAL A 58 -2.94 -0.46 18.87
CA VAL A 58 -3.34 -1.85 19.21
C VAL A 58 -4.72 -1.89 19.87
N GLY A 59 -5.05 -0.91 20.72
CA GLY A 59 -6.38 -0.80 21.33
C GLY A 59 -7.50 -0.52 20.32
N ASN A 60 -7.27 0.31 19.31
CA ASN A 60 -8.27 0.57 18.25
C ASN A 60 -8.44 -0.64 17.33
N LEU A 61 -7.35 -1.39 17.07
CA LEU A 61 -7.41 -2.63 16.30
C LEU A 61 -8.21 -3.69 17.05
N ALA A 62 -7.94 -3.86 18.35
CA ALA A 62 -8.69 -4.77 19.19
C ALA A 62 -10.18 -4.41 19.21
N LYS A 63 -10.53 -3.12 19.31
CA LYS A 63 -11.93 -2.66 19.29
C LYS A 63 -12.62 -3.00 17.98
N LEU A 64 -11.98 -2.71 16.86
CA LEU A 64 -12.51 -3.03 15.53
C LEU A 64 -12.75 -4.53 15.35
N VAL A 65 -11.79 -5.36 15.77
CA VAL A 65 -11.92 -6.83 15.72
C VAL A 65 -13.07 -7.30 16.61
N ALA A 66 -13.18 -6.73 17.81
CA ALA A 66 -14.26 -7.04 18.73
C ALA A 66 -15.63 -6.69 18.13
N GLU A 67 -15.81 -5.51 17.53
CA GLU A 67 -17.07 -5.13 16.87
C GLU A 67 -17.46 -6.08 15.73
N VAL A 68 -16.51 -6.44 14.86
CA VAL A 68 -16.78 -7.34 13.72
C VAL A 68 -17.09 -8.77 14.17
N CYS A 69 -16.45 -9.23 15.25
CA CYS A 69 -16.63 -10.57 15.78
C CYS A 69 -17.70 -10.66 16.89
N GLY A 70 -18.41 -9.57 17.20
CA GLY A 70 -19.44 -9.53 18.25
C GLY A 70 -18.91 -9.64 19.68
N GLY A 71 -17.64 -9.27 19.93
CA GLY A 71 -16.99 -9.24 21.24
C GLY A 71 -16.78 -7.83 21.80
N SER A 72 -15.99 -7.73 22.88
CA SER A 72 -15.60 -6.47 23.52
C SER A 72 -14.15 -6.49 23.99
N VAL A 73 -13.50 -5.34 24.06
CA VAL A 73 -12.12 -5.21 24.58
C VAL A 73 -12.14 -4.68 26.01
N GLN A 74 -11.47 -5.37 26.93
CA GLN A 74 -11.20 -4.83 28.26
C GLN A 74 -9.97 -3.91 28.21
N PRO A 75 -10.04 -2.71 28.80
CA PRO A 75 -8.84 -1.88 28.95
C PRO A 75 -7.83 -2.58 29.86
N PRO A 76 -6.52 -2.37 29.68
CA PRO A 76 -5.54 -2.86 30.62
C PRO A 76 -5.79 -2.27 32.03
N PRO A 77 -5.41 -2.99 33.09
CA PRO A 77 -5.55 -2.53 34.47
C PRO A 77 -4.77 -1.23 34.73
#